data_AF-A0A2D9J1P2-F1
#
_entry.id   AF-A0A2D9J1P2-F1
#
_cell.length_a   1.000
_cell.length_b   1.000
_cell.length_c   1.000
_cell.angle_alpha   90.00
_cell.angle_beta   90.00
_cell.angle_gamma   90.00
#
_symmetry.space_group_name_H-M   'P 1'
#
loop_
_entity.id
_entity.type
_entity.pdbx_description
1 polymer ?
#
loop_
_entity_poly.entity_id
_entity_poly.type
_entity_poly.pdbx_seq_one_letter_code
_entity_poly.pdbx_strand_id
1 'polypeptide(L)'
;MTKEIANRPQSVSAFVSKARALKRVADAQSRLVFALDATASREPTWHVARTMHQALFDVATEDATFALQLCYFRGLMEFEATPWMTKPGPLLDALNTVYCQGGATQIERVLRHALGEFEGSSSIKAIVYIGDACEENADTLNALAIQCRLARRPLLLFQEGSDATASRCFASMAALSGGAHVQLDDASGDRLRELLKSAVRFVLGGRKALQGSRRESDKLLLNKLSS
;
A
#
# COMPACT_ATOMS: atom_id res chain seq x y z
N MET A 1 -33.24 22.70 44.03
CA MET A 1 -33.44 22.79 42.58
C MET A 1 -32.37 21.95 41.90
N THR A 2 -32.59 20.64 41.88
CA THR A 2 -31.68 19.62 41.34
C THR A 2 -32.02 19.42 39.86
N LYS A 3 -31.11 19.78 38.96
CA LYS A 3 -31.24 19.48 37.51
C LYS A 3 -30.97 17.99 37.31
N GLU A 4 -32.03 17.23 37.10
CA GLU A 4 -31.96 15.87 36.56
C GLU A 4 -31.28 15.92 35.18
N ILE A 5 -30.13 15.29 35.07
CA ILE A 5 -29.50 14.98 33.78
C ILE A 5 -30.30 13.80 33.21
N ALA A 6 -31.38 14.09 32.49
CA ALA A 6 -32.10 13.11 31.70
C ALA A 6 -31.20 12.64 30.55
N ASN A 7 -30.39 11.62 30.82
CA ASN A 7 -29.54 10.95 29.86
C ASN A 7 -30.42 10.18 28.85
N ARG A 8 -30.72 10.83 27.71
CA ARG A 8 -31.69 10.33 26.72
C ARG A 8 -31.07 9.17 25.90
N PRO A 9 -31.68 7.97 25.88
CA PRO A 9 -31.24 6.84 25.03
C PRO A 9 -31.24 7.16 23.52
N GLN A 10 -31.94 8.22 23.09
CA GLN A 10 -31.92 8.73 21.72
C GLN A 10 -30.55 9.29 21.29
N SER A 11 -29.77 9.88 22.20
CA SER A 11 -28.45 10.44 21.85
C SER A 11 -27.41 9.33 21.61
N VAL A 12 -27.45 8.27 22.42
CA VAL A 12 -26.60 7.08 22.27
C VAL A 12 -26.99 6.32 21.01
N SER A 13 -28.28 6.11 20.75
CA SER A 13 -28.75 5.44 19.53
C SER A 13 -28.37 6.21 18.26
N ALA A 14 -28.52 7.54 18.25
CA ALA A 14 -28.11 8.38 17.13
C ALA A 14 -26.58 8.36 16.92
N PHE A 15 -25.79 8.40 18.00
CA PHE A 15 -24.34 8.28 17.94
C PHE A 15 -23.90 6.91 17.40
N VAL A 16 -24.47 5.82 17.92
CA VAL A 16 -24.18 4.45 17.44
C VAL A 16 -24.59 4.29 15.99
N SER A 17 -25.73 4.86 15.57
CA SER A 17 -26.18 4.82 14.18
C SER A 17 -25.26 5.61 13.26
N LYS A 18 -24.80 6.80 13.67
CA LYS A 18 -23.83 7.61 12.94
C LYS A 18 -22.46 6.91 12.85
N ALA A 19 -21.99 6.32 13.94
CA ALA A 19 -20.75 5.53 13.95
C ALA A 19 -20.83 4.31 13.02
N ARG A 20 -21.98 3.61 13.00
CA ARG A 20 -22.23 2.50 12.06
C ARG A 20 -22.29 2.97 10.61
N ALA A 21 -22.89 4.11 10.32
CA ALA A 21 -22.92 4.68 8.99
C ALA A 21 -21.52 5.08 8.50
N LEU A 22 -20.71 5.71 9.36
CA LEU A 22 -19.31 6.03 9.08
C LEU A 22 -18.48 4.77 8.83
N LYS A 23 -18.67 3.71 9.65
CA LYS A 23 -18.02 2.41 9.43
C LYS A 23 -18.41 1.80 8.08
N ARG A 24 -19.69 1.85 7.68
CA ARG A 24 -20.14 1.35 6.37
C ARG A 24 -19.50 2.09 5.21
N VAL A 25 -19.42 3.42 5.28
CA VAL A 25 -18.73 4.22 4.26
C VAL A 25 -17.25 3.87 4.22
N ALA A 26 -16.62 3.73 5.39
CA ALA A 26 -15.23 3.33 5.47
C ALA A 26 -14.99 1.93 4.89
N ASP A 27 -15.85 0.96 5.18
CA ASP A 27 -15.75 -0.41 4.66
C ASP A 27 -16.04 -0.50 3.15
N ALA A 28 -16.81 0.45 2.60
CA ALA A 28 -17.11 0.55 1.17
C ALA A 28 -15.96 1.17 0.35
N GLN A 29 -15.01 1.86 0.98
CA GLN A 29 -13.84 2.39 0.28
C GLN A 29 -12.83 1.28 -0.04
N SER A 30 -12.23 1.39 -1.23
CA SER A 30 -11.12 0.56 -1.65
C SER A 30 -9.81 1.28 -1.35
N ARG A 31 -9.03 0.71 -0.42
CA ARG A 31 -7.84 1.33 0.14
C ARG A 31 -6.56 0.65 -0.33
N LEU A 32 -5.56 1.47 -0.66
CA LEU A 32 -4.21 1.03 -0.98
C LEU A 32 -3.20 1.66 0.00
N VAL A 33 -2.39 0.84 0.65
CA VAL A 33 -1.16 1.34 1.29
C VAL A 33 -0.08 1.38 0.22
N PHE A 34 0.55 2.53 0.03
CA PHE A 34 1.65 2.73 -0.90
C PHE A 34 2.92 3.05 -0.11
N ALA A 35 3.82 2.08 -0.02
CA ALA A 35 5.02 2.16 0.80
C ALA A 35 6.29 2.34 -0.05
N LEU A 36 7.15 3.27 0.37
CA LEU A 36 8.42 3.55 -0.27
C LEU A 36 9.58 3.31 0.70
N ASP A 37 10.54 2.53 0.24
CA ASP A 37 11.90 2.59 0.76
C ASP A 37 12.55 3.91 0.32
N ALA A 38 12.90 4.81 1.24
CA ALA A 38 13.61 6.05 0.92
C ALA A 38 15.02 6.03 1.52
N THR A 39 15.69 4.87 1.50
CA THR A 39 17.10 4.74 1.88
C THR A 39 18.04 5.22 0.76
N ALA A 40 19.28 5.55 1.12
CA ALA A 40 20.27 6.13 0.19
C ALA A 40 20.65 5.22 -0.98
N SER A 41 20.48 3.89 -0.88
CA SER A 41 20.75 2.96 -1.98
C SER A 41 19.92 3.27 -3.23
N ARG A 42 18.74 3.88 -3.04
CA ARG A 42 17.81 4.26 -4.10
C ARG A 42 18.05 5.64 -4.71
N GLU A 43 19.02 6.42 -4.26
CA GLU A 43 19.33 7.74 -4.84
C GLU A 43 19.47 7.72 -6.38
N PRO A 44 20.12 6.71 -7.01
CA PRO A 44 20.25 6.65 -8.47
C PRO A 44 18.92 6.50 -9.22
N THR A 45 17.95 5.78 -8.65
CA THR A 45 16.66 5.48 -9.28
C THR A 45 15.53 6.41 -8.81
N TRP A 46 15.75 7.16 -7.73
CA TRP A 46 14.73 7.96 -7.04
C TRP A 46 14.03 8.98 -7.95
N HIS A 47 14.80 9.69 -8.78
CA HIS A 47 14.25 10.72 -9.68
C HIS A 47 13.26 10.13 -10.69
N VAL A 48 13.56 8.93 -11.21
CA VAL A 48 12.68 8.22 -12.14
C VAL A 48 11.43 7.75 -11.40
N ALA A 49 11.57 7.12 -10.23
CA ALA A 49 10.44 6.64 -9.43
C ALA A 49 9.46 7.77 -9.07
N ARG A 50 9.96 8.95 -8.66
CA ARG A 50 9.15 10.12 -8.28
C ARG A 50 8.22 10.59 -9.39
N THR A 51 8.68 10.58 -10.65
CA THR A 51 7.84 10.98 -11.80
C THR A 51 6.72 9.99 -12.10
N MET A 52 6.86 8.73 -11.67
CA MET A 52 5.95 7.64 -12.03
C MET A 52 4.83 7.41 -11.01
N HIS A 53 5.00 7.87 -9.77
CA HIS A 53 3.98 7.71 -8.73
C HIS A 53 2.69 8.48 -9.02
N GLN A 54 2.73 9.52 -9.87
CA GLN A 54 1.52 10.21 -10.40
C GLN A 54 0.53 9.22 -11.03
N ALA A 55 1.04 8.15 -11.63
CA ALA A 55 0.20 7.17 -12.32
C ALA A 55 -0.72 6.35 -11.41
N LEU A 56 -0.49 6.35 -10.09
CA LEU A 56 -1.45 5.78 -9.13
C LEU A 56 -2.82 6.47 -9.23
N PHE A 57 -2.83 7.75 -9.60
CA PHE A 57 -4.06 8.52 -9.70
C PHE A 57 -4.63 8.64 -11.11
N ASP A 58 -3.84 8.37 -12.17
CA ASP A 58 -4.36 8.31 -13.54
C ASP A 58 -5.54 7.34 -13.69
N VAL A 59 -5.55 6.27 -12.89
CA VAL A 59 -6.61 5.24 -12.90
C VAL A 59 -7.63 5.47 -11.79
N ALA A 60 -7.22 6.04 -10.66
CA ALA A 60 -8.11 6.22 -9.51
C ALA A 60 -9.03 7.44 -9.61
N THR A 61 -8.73 8.42 -10.45
CA THR A 61 -9.55 9.65 -10.61
C THR A 61 -10.98 9.38 -11.09
N GLU A 62 -11.26 8.21 -11.65
CA GLU A 62 -12.60 7.80 -12.07
C GLU A 62 -13.45 7.22 -10.92
N ASP A 63 -12.85 6.84 -9.79
CA ASP A 63 -13.54 6.16 -8.70
C ASP A 63 -13.50 6.96 -7.38
N ALA A 64 -14.67 7.50 -6.99
CA ALA A 64 -14.84 8.28 -5.77
C ALA A 64 -14.61 7.47 -4.46
N THR A 65 -14.49 6.15 -4.55
CA THR A 65 -14.33 5.25 -3.40
C THR A 65 -12.88 4.83 -3.15
N PHE A 66 -11.93 5.23 -4.02
CA PHE A 66 -10.52 4.96 -3.84
C PHE A 66 -9.88 5.87 -2.78
N ALA A 67 -9.08 5.29 -1.89
CA ALA A 67 -8.21 6.06 -1.01
C ALA A 67 -6.82 5.41 -0.90
N LEU A 68 -5.80 6.26 -0.74
CA LEU A 68 -4.41 5.84 -0.69
C LEU A 68 -3.73 6.44 0.55
N GLN A 69 -2.85 5.67 1.18
CA GLN A 69 -1.97 6.16 2.25
C GLN A 69 -0.53 5.99 1.82
N LEU A 70 0.23 7.09 1.79
CA LEU A 70 1.66 7.03 1.57
C LEU A 70 2.34 6.66 2.89
N CYS A 71 3.16 5.63 2.85
CA CYS A 71 4.09 5.28 3.92
C CYS A 71 5.51 5.34 3.37
N TYR A 72 6.47 5.79 4.17
CA TYR A 72 7.88 5.66 3.81
C TYR A 72 8.74 5.54 5.05
N PHE A 73 9.94 5.00 4.86
CA PHE A 73 10.97 4.99 5.87
C PHE A 73 12.30 5.45 5.26
N ARG A 74 13.16 6.01 6.10
CA ARG A 74 14.52 6.45 5.74
C ARG A 74 15.33 6.70 7.01
N GLY A 75 16.58 7.10 6.86
CA GLY A 75 17.33 7.66 7.97
C GLY A 75 17.53 6.69 9.14
N LEU A 76 17.71 7.26 10.34
CA LEU A 76 17.83 6.52 11.59
C LEU A 76 16.45 6.24 12.19
N MET A 77 15.78 5.19 11.72
CA MET A 77 14.47 4.76 12.23
C MET A 77 13.35 5.81 12.03
N GLU A 78 13.40 6.59 10.95
CA GLU A 78 12.28 7.44 10.53
C GLU A 78 11.25 6.56 9.80
N PHE A 79 9.99 6.67 10.18
CA PHE A 79 8.85 6.06 9.49
C PHE A 79 7.70 7.05 9.54
N GLU A 80 7.14 7.34 8.38
CA GLU A 80 6.06 8.29 8.20
C GLU A 80 4.90 7.63 7.48
N ALA A 81 3.68 7.94 7.93
CA ALA A 81 2.44 7.52 7.30
C ALA A 81 1.51 8.73 7.20
N THR A 82 1.12 9.07 5.98
CA THR A 82 0.22 10.21 5.75
C THR A 82 -1.20 9.91 6.22
N PRO A 83 -2.07 10.92 6.32
CA PRO A 83 -3.51 10.68 6.28
C PRO A 83 -3.92 9.93 5.00
N TRP A 84 -5.07 9.25 5.04
CA TRP A 84 -5.68 8.67 3.85
C TRP A 84 -6.14 9.75 2.87
N MET A 85 -5.73 9.64 1.62
CA MET A 85 -5.96 10.62 0.58
C MET A 85 -6.87 10.05 -0.51
N THR A 86 -7.89 10.79 -0.89
CA THR A 86 -8.81 10.46 -2.00
C THR A 86 -8.58 11.31 -3.24
N LYS A 87 -7.62 12.25 -3.17
CA LYS A 87 -7.31 13.19 -4.26
C LYS A 87 -5.84 13.08 -4.66
N PRO A 88 -5.52 13.29 -5.95
CA PRO A 88 -4.14 13.20 -6.44
C PRO A 88 -3.22 14.26 -5.82
N GLY A 89 -3.65 15.54 -5.79
CA GLY A 89 -2.82 16.68 -5.39
C GLY A 89 -2.08 16.48 -4.06
N PRO A 90 -2.78 16.19 -2.94
CA PRO A 90 -2.14 15.96 -1.65
C PRO A 90 -1.09 14.83 -1.64
N LEU A 91 -1.28 13.77 -2.44
CA LEU A 91 -0.27 12.70 -2.54
C LEU A 91 0.97 13.22 -3.27
N LEU A 92 0.78 13.97 -4.35
CA LEU A 92 1.91 14.53 -5.10
C LEU A 92 2.71 15.50 -4.25
N ASP A 93 2.04 16.35 -3.48
CA ASP A 93 2.68 17.25 -2.52
C ASP A 93 3.47 16.46 -1.48
N ALA A 94 2.89 15.40 -0.90
CA ALA A 94 3.57 14.55 0.06
C ALA A 94 4.77 13.78 -0.54
N LEU A 95 4.60 13.19 -1.72
CA LEU A 95 5.70 12.51 -2.43
C LEU A 95 6.83 13.46 -2.78
N ASN A 96 6.52 14.72 -3.07
CA ASN A 96 7.50 15.73 -3.43
C ASN A 96 8.42 16.14 -2.26
N THR A 97 8.02 15.85 -1.02
CA THR A 97 8.85 16.08 0.18
C THR A 97 9.70 14.87 0.56
N VAL A 98 9.49 13.70 -0.06
CA VAL A 98 10.28 12.51 0.21
C VAL A 98 11.59 12.56 -0.58
N TYR A 99 12.69 12.36 0.15
CA TYR A 99 14.05 12.28 -0.36
C TYR A 99 14.78 11.13 0.32
N CYS A 100 15.73 10.54 -0.39
CA CYS A 100 16.54 9.44 0.12
C CYS A 100 17.46 9.90 1.25
N GLN A 101 17.64 9.04 2.26
CA GLN A 101 18.57 9.31 3.36
C GLN A 101 19.17 7.99 3.86
N GLY A 102 20.45 8.01 4.25
CA GLY A 102 21.15 6.81 4.72
C GLY A 102 20.46 6.18 5.93
N GLY A 103 20.19 4.88 5.87
CA GLY A 103 19.39 4.15 6.86
C GLY A 103 19.25 2.68 6.51
N ALA A 104 18.61 1.91 7.38
CA ALA A 104 18.28 0.50 7.14
C ALA A 104 16.83 0.34 6.68
N THR A 105 16.54 -0.80 6.05
CA THR A 105 15.16 -1.20 5.71
C THR A 105 14.28 -1.31 6.96
N GLN A 106 13.01 -0.91 6.82
CA GLN A 106 12.01 -0.92 7.91
C GLN A 106 10.64 -1.43 7.42
N ILE A 107 10.65 -2.44 6.56
CA ILE A 107 9.48 -3.14 6.01
C ILE A 107 8.61 -3.70 7.12
N GLU A 108 9.18 -4.20 8.23
CA GLU A 108 8.42 -4.65 9.39
C GLU A 108 7.48 -3.56 9.91
N ARG A 109 7.94 -2.31 9.98
CA ARG A 109 7.12 -1.18 10.45
C ARG A 109 5.98 -0.88 9.48
N VAL A 110 6.25 -0.93 8.17
CA VAL A 110 5.22 -0.79 7.13
C VAL A 110 4.13 -1.84 7.31
N LEU A 111 4.50 -3.12 7.46
CA LEU A 111 3.54 -4.22 7.58
C LEU A 111 2.74 -4.14 8.87
N ARG A 112 3.37 -3.82 10.00
CA ARG A 112 2.68 -3.64 11.28
C ARG A 112 1.70 -2.47 11.24
N HIS A 113 2.11 -1.34 10.68
CA HIS A 113 1.24 -0.19 10.46
C HIS A 113 0.04 -0.58 9.59
N ALA A 114 0.32 -1.20 8.44
CA ALA A 114 -0.71 -1.62 7.50
C ALA A 114 -1.65 -2.68 8.06
N LEU A 115 -1.24 -3.50 9.05
CA LEU A 115 -2.09 -4.45 9.77
C LEU A 115 -2.97 -3.78 10.83
N GLY A 116 -2.43 -2.78 11.55
CA GLY A 116 -3.18 -2.01 12.54
C GLY A 116 -4.26 -1.11 11.93
N GLU A 117 -4.04 -0.61 10.72
CA GLU A 117 -5.02 0.21 10.01
C GLU A 117 -6.28 -0.60 9.67
N PHE A 118 -7.45 -0.03 9.99
CA PHE A 118 -8.77 -0.64 9.76
C PHE A 118 -8.86 -2.11 10.19
N GLU A 119 -8.39 -2.45 11.39
CA GLU A 119 -8.44 -3.80 11.92
C GLU A 119 -9.86 -4.41 11.83
N GLY A 120 -9.96 -5.64 11.32
CA GLY A 120 -11.23 -6.33 11.08
C GLY A 120 -12.02 -5.84 9.86
N SER A 121 -11.56 -4.83 9.13
CA SER A 121 -12.10 -4.38 7.85
C SER A 121 -11.37 -5.02 6.67
N SER A 122 -12.10 -5.20 5.58
CA SER A 122 -11.54 -5.62 4.28
C SER A 122 -11.34 -4.45 3.31
N SER A 123 -11.38 -3.22 3.81
CA SER A 123 -11.26 -2.01 2.98
C SER A 123 -9.86 -1.83 2.39
N ILE A 124 -8.79 -2.16 3.11
CA ILE A 124 -7.43 -2.25 2.55
C ILE A 124 -7.36 -3.49 1.65
N LYS A 125 -7.16 -3.25 0.35
CA LYS A 125 -7.20 -4.30 -0.68
C LYS A 125 -5.82 -4.78 -1.11
N ALA A 126 -4.79 -3.97 -0.88
CA ALA A 126 -3.39 -4.33 -1.15
C ALA A 126 -2.44 -3.42 -0.39
N ILE A 127 -1.21 -3.90 -0.21
CA ILE A 127 -0.06 -3.10 0.21
C ILE A 127 0.93 -3.15 -0.94
N VAL A 128 1.23 -2.01 -1.55
CA VAL A 128 2.31 -1.88 -2.53
C VAL A 128 3.56 -1.44 -1.79
N TYR A 129 4.69 -2.08 -2.05
CA TYR A 129 6.00 -1.64 -1.56
C TYR A 129 7.00 -1.59 -2.70
N ILE A 130 7.80 -0.52 -2.74
CA ILE A 130 8.90 -0.33 -3.68
C ILE A 130 10.20 -0.18 -2.89
N GLY A 131 11.18 -1.02 -3.20
CA GLY A 131 12.52 -0.99 -2.60
C GLY A 131 13.51 -1.89 -3.35
N ASP A 132 14.79 -1.78 -3.02
CA ASP A 132 15.89 -2.47 -3.70
C ASP A 132 16.67 -3.44 -2.80
N ALA A 133 16.55 -3.28 -1.48
CA ALA A 133 17.29 -4.04 -0.47
C ALA A 133 16.39 -4.66 0.61
N CYS A 134 16.96 -5.58 1.39
CA CYS A 134 16.32 -6.15 2.58
C CYS A 134 17.38 -6.66 3.55
N GLU A 135 17.71 -5.86 4.57
CA GLU A 135 18.60 -6.25 5.68
C GLU A 135 17.84 -6.85 6.87
N GLU A 136 16.51 -6.73 6.88
CA GLU A 136 15.64 -7.23 7.94
C GLU A 136 15.54 -8.77 7.99
N ASN A 137 15.13 -9.29 9.14
CA ASN A 137 14.97 -10.72 9.34
C ASN A 137 13.81 -11.28 8.50
N ALA A 138 14.12 -12.17 7.56
CA ALA A 138 13.15 -12.75 6.64
C ALA A 138 12.03 -13.55 7.33
N ASP A 139 12.31 -14.25 8.44
CA ASP A 139 11.28 -15.01 9.17
C ASP A 139 10.23 -14.08 9.79
N THR A 140 10.68 -12.95 10.36
CA THR A 140 9.78 -11.91 10.87
C THR A 140 8.90 -11.33 9.76
N LEU A 141 9.49 -10.98 8.63
CA LEU A 141 8.75 -10.42 7.49
C LEU A 141 7.77 -11.44 6.88
N ASN A 142 8.18 -12.71 6.79
CA ASN A 142 7.32 -13.80 6.33
C ASN A 142 6.14 -14.04 7.29
N ALA A 143 6.37 -14.01 8.60
CA ALA A 143 5.29 -14.12 9.59
C ALA A 143 4.28 -12.98 9.47
N LEU A 144 4.74 -11.75 9.21
CA LEU A 144 3.85 -10.60 8.95
C LEU A 144 3.11 -10.75 7.62
N ALA A 145 3.77 -11.25 6.56
CA ALA A 145 3.12 -11.52 5.28
C ALA A 145 1.97 -12.54 5.40
N ILE A 146 2.11 -13.55 6.25
CA ILE A 146 1.02 -14.50 6.58
C ILE A 146 -0.14 -13.77 7.25
N GLN A 147 0.13 -12.89 8.23
CA GLN A 147 -0.91 -12.08 8.86
C GLN A 147 -1.62 -11.18 7.83
N CYS A 148 -0.88 -10.60 6.89
CA CYS A 148 -1.46 -9.84 5.78
C CYS A 148 -2.39 -10.71 4.92
N ARG A 149 -2.07 -11.99 4.66
CA ARG A 149 -2.98 -12.93 3.97
C ARG A 149 -4.28 -13.13 4.74
N LEU A 150 -4.19 -13.38 6.05
CA LEU A 150 -5.37 -13.54 6.92
C LEU A 150 -6.25 -12.29 6.93
N ALA A 151 -5.63 -11.10 6.86
CA ALA A 151 -6.32 -9.82 6.74
C ALA A 151 -6.83 -9.51 5.31
N ARG A 152 -6.57 -10.37 4.32
CA ARG A 152 -6.85 -10.16 2.88
C ARG A 152 -6.16 -8.93 2.29
N ARG A 153 -4.91 -8.69 2.68
CA ARG A 153 -4.05 -7.57 2.28
C ARG A 153 -2.81 -8.13 1.53
N PRO A 154 -2.94 -8.59 0.27
CA PRO A 154 -1.80 -9.10 -0.48
C PRO A 154 -0.70 -8.04 -0.65
N LEU A 155 0.56 -8.49 -0.61
CA LEU A 155 1.73 -7.64 -0.82
C LEU A 155 2.10 -7.59 -2.30
N LEU A 156 2.09 -6.40 -2.89
CA LEU A 156 2.55 -6.14 -4.25
C LEU A 156 3.94 -5.51 -4.16
N LEU A 157 4.97 -6.33 -4.28
CA LEU A 157 6.36 -5.98 -4.04
C LEU A 157 7.05 -5.71 -5.38
N PHE A 158 7.40 -4.45 -5.62
CA PHE A 158 8.10 -4.01 -6.83
C PHE A 158 9.55 -3.71 -6.49
N GLN A 159 10.43 -4.62 -6.86
CA GLN A 159 11.83 -4.56 -6.50
C GLN A 159 12.62 -3.77 -7.54
N GLU A 160 13.34 -2.74 -7.12
CA GLU A 160 14.34 -2.09 -7.97
C GLU A 160 15.70 -2.81 -7.86
N GLY A 161 16.46 -2.83 -8.95
CA GLY A 161 17.77 -3.48 -8.99
C GLY A 161 17.72 -5.01 -8.94
N SER A 162 18.83 -5.63 -8.53
CA SER A 162 19.01 -7.09 -8.63
C SER A 162 19.59 -7.74 -7.38
N ASP A 163 19.39 -7.14 -6.21
CA ASP A 163 19.86 -7.75 -4.96
C ASP A 163 19.19 -9.12 -4.75
N ALA A 164 20.02 -10.15 -4.63
CA ALA A 164 19.54 -11.53 -4.56
C ALA A 164 18.86 -11.83 -3.21
N THR A 165 19.25 -11.14 -2.14
CA THR A 165 18.67 -11.33 -0.81
C THR A 165 17.26 -10.74 -0.74
N ALA A 166 17.09 -9.51 -1.19
CA ALA A 166 15.80 -8.85 -1.39
C ALA A 166 14.90 -9.67 -2.32
N SER A 167 15.44 -10.17 -3.44
CA SER A 167 14.68 -11.01 -4.38
C SER A 167 14.07 -12.24 -3.71
N ARG A 168 14.85 -12.97 -2.90
CA ARG A 168 14.37 -14.15 -2.18
C ARG A 168 13.36 -13.78 -1.10
N CYS A 169 13.63 -12.73 -0.32
CA CYS A 169 12.74 -12.28 0.74
C CYS A 169 11.39 -11.83 0.17
N PHE A 170 11.40 -10.94 -0.82
CA PHE A 170 10.19 -10.42 -1.44
C PHE A 170 9.38 -11.50 -2.16
N ALA A 171 10.03 -12.43 -2.87
CA ALA A 171 9.33 -13.55 -3.47
C ALA A 171 8.60 -14.40 -2.42
N SER A 172 9.24 -14.68 -1.28
CA SER A 172 8.64 -15.42 -0.16
C SER A 172 7.46 -14.65 0.46
N MET A 173 7.63 -13.37 0.77
CA MET A 173 6.59 -12.52 1.32
C MET A 173 5.39 -12.39 0.38
N ALA A 174 5.63 -12.20 -0.92
CA ALA A 174 4.57 -12.16 -1.93
C ALA A 174 3.78 -13.48 -1.96
N ALA A 175 4.46 -14.62 -1.97
CA ALA A 175 3.81 -15.93 -1.95
C ALA A 175 2.95 -16.13 -0.69
N LEU A 176 3.52 -15.86 0.49
CA LEU A 176 2.85 -16.04 1.76
C LEU A 176 1.67 -15.09 1.97
N SER A 177 1.74 -13.87 1.45
CA SER A 177 0.64 -12.90 1.52
C SER A 177 -0.48 -13.13 0.49
N GLY A 178 -0.24 -13.98 -0.52
CA GLY A 178 -1.14 -14.11 -1.68
C GLY A 178 -0.97 -12.99 -2.72
N GLY A 179 0.13 -12.26 -2.64
CA GLY A 179 0.48 -11.14 -3.49
C GLY A 179 1.42 -11.51 -4.63
N ALA A 180 2.19 -10.52 -5.09
CA ALA A 180 3.05 -10.59 -6.26
C ALA A 180 4.40 -9.92 -6.00
N HIS A 181 5.46 -10.53 -6.49
CA HIS A 181 6.80 -9.92 -6.57
C HIS A 181 7.18 -9.73 -8.03
N VAL A 182 7.60 -8.50 -8.36
CA VAL A 182 8.09 -8.13 -9.69
C VAL A 182 9.40 -7.39 -9.52
N GLN A 183 10.46 -7.94 -10.12
CA GLN A 183 11.73 -7.24 -10.24
C GLN A 183 11.69 -6.30 -11.45
N LEU A 184 12.17 -5.08 -11.23
CA LEU A 184 12.25 -3.97 -12.17
C LEU A 184 13.71 -3.86 -12.65
N ASP A 185 13.90 -3.77 -13.96
CA ASP A 185 15.21 -3.56 -14.59
C ASP A 185 15.65 -2.08 -14.50
N ASP A 186 16.94 -1.80 -14.73
CA ASP A 186 17.55 -0.47 -14.53
C ASP A 186 16.99 0.65 -15.43
N ALA A 187 16.07 0.34 -16.37
CA ALA A 187 15.45 1.28 -17.32
C ALA A 187 13.91 1.42 -17.14
N SER A 188 13.36 0.93 -16.04
CA SER A 188 11.95 0.54 -15.93
C SER A 188 10.96 1.61 -15.43
N GLY A 189 11.23 2.91 -15.60
CA GLY A 189 10.29 3.96 -15.18
C GLY A 189 8.87 3.76 -15.73
N ASP A 190 8.75 3.48 -17.03
CA ASP A 190 7.46 3.19 -17.67
C ASP A 190 6.82 1.89 -17.18
N ARG A 191 7.62 0.89 -16.84
CA ARG A 191 7.12 -0.40 -16.35
C ARG A 191 6.60 -0.27 -14.92
N LEU A 192 7.31 0.44 -14.06
CA LEU A 192 6.82 0.79 -12.72
C LEU A 192 5.52 1.58 -12.83
N ARG A 193 5.47 2.59 -13.70
CA ARG A 193 4.26 3.37 -13.97
C ARG A 193 3.06 2.50 -14.31
N GLU A 194 3.21 1.59 -15.28
CA GLU A 194 2.10 0.71 -15.70
C GLU A 194 1.75 -0.35 -14.64
N LEU A 195 2.72 -0.82 -13.84
CA LEU A 195 2.46 -1.71 -12.70
C LEU A 195 1.71 -1.02 -11.57
N LEU A 196 1.98 0.26 -11.29
CA LEU A 196 1.22 1.05 -10.32
C LEU A 196 -0.23 1.23 -10.78
N LYS A 197 -0.45 1.48 -12.08
CA LYS A 197 -1.80 1.47 -12.66
C LYS A 197 -2.47 0.11 -12.49
N SER A 198 -1.75 -0.98 -12.73
CA SER A 198 -2.25 -2.35 -12.51
C SER A 198 -2.63 -2.62 -11.06
N ALA A 199 -1.82 -2.15 -10.10
CA ALA A 199 -2.11 -2.26 -8.68
C ALA A 199 -3.41 -1.53 -8.31
N VAL A 200 -3.64 -0.33 -8.85
CA VAL A 200 -4.89 0.42 -8.64
C VAL A 200 -6.09 -0.32 -9.23
N ARG A 201 -6.00 -0.84 -10.46
CA ARG A 201 -7.07 -1.67 -11.06
C ARG A 201 -7.37 -2.90 -10.22
N PHE A 202 -6.32 -3.55 -9.69
CA PHE A 202 -6.46 -4.68 -8.79
C PHE A 202 -7.17 -4.30 -7.48
N VAL A 203 -6.84 -3.15 -6.88
CA VAL A 203 -7.51 -2.65 -5.68
C VAL A 203 -9.00 -2.38 -5.94
N LEU A 204 -9.33 -1.79 -7.10
CA LEU A 204 -10.70 -1.42 -7.44
C LEU A 204 -11.58 -2.61 -7.85
N GLY A 205 -11.04 -3.58 -8.61
CA GLY A 205 -11.85 -4.66 -9.20
C GLY A 205 -11.30 -6.07 -8.99
N GLY A 206 -10.28 -6.24 -8.14
CA GLY A 206 -9.66 -7.52 -7.83
C GLY A 206 -9.01 -8.18 -9.04
N ARG A 207 -8.81 -9.50 -8.96
CA ARG A 207 -8.20 -10.30 -10.05
C ARG A 207 -8.98 -10.23 -11.36
N LYS A 208 -10.31 -10.11 -11.29
CA LYS A 208 -11.18 -10.04 -12.48
C LYS A 208 -10.88 -8.81 -13.34
N ALA A 209 -10.57 -7.67 -12.71
CA ALA A 209 -10.18 -6.46 -13.43
C ALA A 209 -8.89 -6.65 -14.24
N LEU A 210 -7.97 -7.49 -13.78
CA LEU A 210 -6.73 -7.79 -14.52
C LEU A 210 -6.98 -8.83 -15.63
N GLN A 211 -7.82 -9.84 -15.39
CA GLN A 211 -8.13 -10.91 -16.36
C GLN A 211 -8.73 -10.39 -17.67
N GLY A 212 -9.59 -9.36 -17.60
CA GLY A 212 -10.19 -8.74 -18.78
C GLY A 212 -9.28 -7.79 -19.56
N SER A 213 -8.08 -7.50 -19.03
CA SER A 213 -7.20 -6.48 -19.60
C SER A 213 -6.27 -7.04 -20.67
N ARG A 214 -6.06 -6.25 -21.73
CA ARG A 214 -5.07 -6.53 -22.77
C ARG A 214 -3.68 -5.95 -22.45
N ARG A 215 -3.53 -5.21 -21.36
CA ARG A 215 -2.27 -4.55 -20.97
C ARG A 215 -1.28 -5.58 -20.45
N GLU A 216 -0.03 -5.49 -20.93
CA GLU A 216 1.02 -6.42 -20.52
C GLU A 216 1.36 -6.33 -19.04
N SER A 217 1.27 -5.13 -18.43
CA SER A 217 1.46 -4.96 -16.98
C SER A 217 0.38 -5.66 -16.15
N ASP A 218 -0.88 -5.63 -16.60
CA ASP A 218 -2.00 -6.29 -15.91
C ASP A 218 -1.85 -7.82 -16.01
N LYS A 219 -1.45 -8.34 -17.17
CA LYS A 219 -1.13 -9.77 -17.36
C LYS A 219 0.05 -10.20 -16.50
N LEU A 220 1.12 -9.40 -16.49
CA LEU A 220 2.31 -9.65 -15.67
C LEU A 220 1.94 -9.72 -14.18
N LEU A 221 1.22 -8.72 -13.68
CA LEU A 221 0.78 -8.69 -12.29
C LEU A 221 -0.13 -9.89 -11.97
N LEU A 222 -1.11 -10.18 -12.83
CA LEU A 222 -2.01 -11.32 -12.65
C LEU A 222 -1.28 -12.66 -12.58
N ASN A 223 -0.28 -12.86 -13.44
CA ASN A 223 0.53 -14.08 -13.48
C ASN A 223 1.42 -14.23 -12.23
N LYS A 224 1.80 -13.11 -11.60
CA LYS A 224 2.62 -13.09 -10.38
C LYS A 224 1.81 -13.22 -9.10
N LEU A 225 0.51 -12.91 -9.14
CA LEU A 225 -0.36 -13.07 -7.99
C LEU A 225 -0.51 -14.54 -7.63
N SER A 226 -0.14 -14.91 -6.41
CA SER A 226 -0.32 -16.28 -5.89
C SER A 226 -1.81 -16.63 -5.79
N SER A 227 -2.14 -17.92 -5.99
CA SER A 227 -3.54 -18.41 -5.96
C SER A 227 -4.13 -18.50 -4.54
#